data_AF-S4PU60-F1
#
_entry.id   AF-S4PU60-F1
#
_cell.length_a   1.000
_cell.length_b   1.000
_cell.length_c   1.000
_cell.angle_alpha   90.00
_cell.angle_beta   90.00
_cell.angle_gamma   90.00
#
_symmetry.space_group_name_H-M   'P 1'
#
loop_
_entity.id
_entity.type
_entity.pdbx_description
1 polymer ?
#
loop_
_entity_poly.entity_id
_entity_poly.type
_entity_poly.pdbx_seq_one_letter_code
_entity_poly.pdbx_strand_id
1 'polypeptide(L)' 'AQAIDIDGKKGEQTVAVKTLKENASEKEKIDLIQELTVMKNLGTHPNVVRLIGCCSEKEPTLVIMEFVSLG' A
#
# COMPACT_ATOMS: atom_id res chain seq x y z
N ALA A 1 6.11 -1.20 8.59
CA ALA A 1 7.41 -1.13 7.89
C ALA A 1 7.93 0.30 7.96
N GLN A 2 9.20 0.54 7.62
CA GLN A 2 9.75 1.90 7.48
C GLN A 2 10.01 2.21 6.01
N ALA A 3 9.78 3.46 5.60
CA ALA A 3 10.12 3.98 4.29
C ALA A 3 10.90 5.30 4.45
N ILE A 4 11.84 5.57 3.55
CA ILE A 4 12.70 6.77 3.59
C ILE A 4 12.35 7.66 2.40
N ASP A 5 12.28 8.97 2.64
CA ASP A 5 12.12 10.00 1.61
C ASP A 5 10.89 9.75 0.67
N ILE A 6 9.79 9.26 1.25
CA ILE A 6 8.55 8.90 0.53
C ILE A 6 7.47 9.98 0.69
N ASP A 7 6.48 10.02 -0.21
CA ASP A 7 5.33 10.94 -0.14
C ASP A 7 5.75 12.44 -0.13
N GLY A 8 6.90 12.76 -0.73
CA GLY A 8 7.48 14.10 -0.73
C GLY A 8 8.02 14.57 0.62
N LYS A 9 8.10 13.69 1.63
CA LYS A 9 8.59 14.00 2.98
C LYS A 9 9.99 13.44 3.14
N LYS A 10 10.91 14.23 3.69
CA LYS A 10 12.28 13.78 4.01
C LYS A 10 12.31 13.01 5.33
N GLY A 11 13.19 12.01 5.40
CA GLY A 11 13.42 11.20 6.59
C GLY A 11 12.65 9.88 6.60
N GLU A 12 12.71 9.19 7.72
CA GLU A 12 12.05 7.90 7.92
C GLU A 12 10.58 8.09 8.34
N GLN A 13 9.68 7.32 7.71
CA GLN A 13 8.27 7.29 8.03
C GLN A 13 7.80 5.84 8.23
N THR A 14 7.01 5.62 9.30
CA THR A 14 6.31 4.35 9.49
C THR A 14 5.13 4.23 8.52
N VAL A 15 5.07 3.11 7.81
CA VAL A 15 4.07 2.81 6.78
C VAL A 15 3.47 1.42 6.97
N ALA A 16 2.23 1.26 6.50
CA ALA A 16 1.61 -0.04 6.33
C ALA A 16 1.96 -0.58 4.94
N VAL A 17 2.32 -1.86 4.87
CA VAL A 17 2.60 -2.55 3.60
C VAL A 17 1.69 -3.75 3.51
N LYS A 18 0.80 -3.76 2.52
CA LYS A 18 -0.01 -4.92 2.17
C LYS A 18 0.68 -5.66 1.04
N THR A 19 0.78 -6.98 1.20
CA THR A 19 1.34 -7.89 0.21
C THR A 19 0.69 -9.26 0.36
N LEU A 20 0.94 -10.15 -0.58
CA LEU A 20 0.42 -11.50 -0.58
C LEU A 20 1.35 -12.45 0.17
N LYS A 21 0.78 -13.57 0.66
CA LYS A 21 1.56 -14.70 1.16
C LYS A 21 2.21 -15.43 -0.01
N GLU A 22 3.30 -16.16 0.26
CA GLU A 22 4.07 -16.89 -0.76
C GLU A 22 3.22 -17.87 -1.58
N ASN A 23 2.14 -18.41 -0.99
CA ASN A 23 1.24 -19.37 -1.62
C ASN A 23 -0.12 -18.78 -2.01
N ALA A 24 -0.20 -17.45 -2.19
CA ALA A 24 -1.43 -16.80 -2.61
C ALA A 24 -1.87 -17.29 -3.99
N SER A 25 -3.18 -17.42 -4.13
CA SER A 25 -3.85 -17.74 -5.39
C SER A 25 -3.85 -16.57 -6.37
N GLU A 26 -4.00 -16.86 -7.66
CA GLU A 26 -4.21 -15.83 -8.68
C GLU A 26 -5.42 -14.93 -8.37
N LYS A 27 -6.44 -15.47 -7.71
CA LYS A 27 -7.58 -14.68 -7.25
C LYS A 27 -7.17 -13.64 -6.21
N GLU A 28 -6.43 -14.02 -5.18
CA GLU A 28 -5.94 -13.08 -4.15
C GLU A 28 -5.05 -11.99 -4.77
N LYS A 29 -4.28 -12.34 -5.81
CA LYS A 29 -3.50 -11.37 -6.57
C LYS A 29 -4.37 -10.37 -7.31
N ILE A 30 -5.40 -10.84 -8.01
CA ILE A 30 -6.37 -9.98 -8.70
C ILE A 30 -7.08 -9.07 -7.68
N ASP A 31 -7.50 -9.62 -6.54
CA ASP A 31 -8.18 -8.86 -5.48
C ASP A 31 -7.28 -7.74 -4.94
N LEU A 32 -5.98 -8.02 -4.68
CA LEU A 32 -5.02 -6.99 -4.25
C LEU A 32 -4.84 -5.87 -5.30
N ILE A 33 -4.77 -6.23 -6.59
CA ILE A 33 -4.66 -5.24 -7.68
C ILE A 33 -5.93 -4.39 -7.80
N GLN A 34 -7.10 -5.00 -7.61
CA GLN A 34 -8.37 -4.28 -7.61
C GLN A 34 -8.45 -3.29 -6.45
N GLU A 35 -8.08 -3.70 -5.24
CA GLU A 35 -8.01 -2.80 -4.08
C GLU A 35 -7.06 -1.62 -4.34
N LEU A 36 -5.85 -1.88 -4.86
CA LEU A 36 -4.90 -0.84 -5.24
C LEU A 36 -5.53 0.16 -6.23
N THR A 37 -6.25 -0.34 -7.23
CA THR A 37 -6.93 0.49 -8.24
C THR A 37 -8.01 1.36 -7.61
N VAL A 38 -8.80 0.82 -6.68
CA VAL A 38 -9.82 1.58 -5.95
C VAL A 38 -9.17 2.69 -5.12
N MET A 39 -8.12 2.38 -4.35
CA MET A 39 -7.43 3.38 -3.53
C MET A 39 -6.80 4.49 -4.37
N LYS A 40 -6.23 4.15 -5.54
CA LYS A 40 -5.68 5.13 -6.47
C LYS A 40 -6.73 6.13 -6.97
N ASN A 41 -7.97 5.66 -7.20
CA ASN A 41 -9.06 6.49 -7.70
C ASN A 41 -9.74 7.32 -6.60
N LEU A 42 -9.68 6.88 -5.35
CA LEU A 42 -10.38 7.53 -4.23
C LEU A 42 -9.76 8.88 -3.84
N GLY A 43 -8.47 9.08 -4.08
CA GLY A 43 -7.75 10.29 -3.68
C GLY A 43 -7.50 10.37 -2.17
N THR A 44 -7.44 11.59 -1.63
CA THR A 44 -7.13 11.84 -0.21
C THR A 44 -8.36 12.31 0.55
N HIS A 45 -8.63 11.70 1.71
CA HIS A 45 -9.73 12.10 2.59
C HIS A 45 -9.30 11.96 4.07
N PRO A 46 -9.67 12.88 4.97
CA PRO A 46 -9.23 12.85 6.37
C PRO A 46 -9.63 11.60 7.17
N ASN A 47 -10.63 10.86 6.71
CA ASN A 47 -11.16 9.67 7.39
C ASN A 47 -10.94 8.36 6.61
N VAL A 48 -10.13 8.38 5.56
CA VAL A 48 -9.84 7.17 4.77
C VAL A 48 -8.33 7.00 4.65
N VAL A 49 -7.86 5.79 4.91
CA VAL A 49 -6.45 5.43 4.73
C VAL A 49 -6.06 5.65 3.27
N ARG A 50 -5.04 6.47 3.06
CA ARG A 50 -4.58 6.83 1.73
C ARG A 50 -3.47 5.91 1.24
N LEU A 51 -3.47 5.69 -0.08
CA LEU A 51 -2.36 5.10 -0.82
C LEU A 51 -1.19 6.09 -0.91
N ILE A 52 -0.01 5.67 -0.45
CA ILE A 52 1.24 6.42 -0.64
C ILE A 52 1.91 6.02 -1.95
N GLY A 53 1.93 4.71 -2.26
CA GLY A 53 2.53 4.19 -3.48
C GLY A 53 2.41 2.67 -3.58
N CYS A 54 3.00 2.09 -4.63
CA CYS A 54 3.05 0.64 -4.80
C CYS A 54 4.32 0.20 -5.53
N CYS A 55 4.71 -1.06 -5.33
CA CYS A 55 5.70 -1.75 -6.15
C CYS A 55 4.98 -2.90 -6.86
N SER A 56 4.64 -2.73 -8.14
CA SER A 56 3.87 -3.72 -8.92
C SER A 56 4.62 -4.29 -10.12
N GLU A 57 5.83 -3.82 -10.40
CA GLU A 57 6.64 -4.29 -11.53
C GLU A 57 7.32 -5.64 -11.25
N LYS A 58 7.49 -6.00 -9.98
CA LYS A 58 8.16 -7.22 -9.53
C LYS A 58 7.33 -7.87 -8.43
N GLU A 59 7.38 -9.19 -8.35
CA GLU A 59 6.78 -9.92 -7.25
C GLU A 59 7.70 -9.92 -6.01
N PRO A 60 7.12 -9.87 -4.80
CA PRO A 60 5.68 -9.76 -4.55
C PRO A 60 5.18 -8.32 -4.76
N THR A 61 3.95 -8.16 -5.24
CA THR A 61 3.30 -6.84 -5.30
C THR A 61 3.20 -6.24 -3.89
N LEU A 62 3.66 -5.00 -3.72
CA LEU A 62 3.61 -4.24 -2.47
C LEU A 62 2.68 -3.03 -2.63
N VAL A 63 1.74 -2.88 -1.70
CA VAL A 63 0.87 -1.70 -1.59
C VAL A 63 1.26 -0.94 -0.33
N ILE A 64 1.75 0.30 -0.48
CA ILE A 64 2.29 1.14 0.59
C ILE A 64 1.23 2.18 0.97
N MET A 65 0.84 2.20 2.24
CA MET A 65 -0.27 3.01 2.75
C MET A 65 0.14 3.74 4.03
N GLU A 66 -0.65 4.75 4.38
CA GLU A 66 -0.55 5.40 5.68
C GLU A 66 -0.72 4.39 6.81
N PHE A 67 0.12 4.50 7.84
CA PHE A 67 0.06 3.64 9.01
C PHE A 67 -0.93 4.20 10.03
N VAL A 68 -1.88 3.37 10.48
CA VAL A 68 -2.81 3.69 11.56
C VAL A 68 -2.35 2.93 12.81
N SER A 69 -1.93 3.67 13.85
CA SER A 69 -1.25 3.09 15.00
C SER A 69 -2.16 2.40 16.03
N LEU A 70 -3.47 2.66 15.98
CA LEU A 70 -4.42 2.20 17.01
C LEU A 70 -5.40 1.11 16.54
N GLY A 71 -5.36 0.72 15.27
CA GLY A 71 -6.22 -0.32 14.70
C GLY A 71 -7.65 0.16 14.46
#